data_AF-Q50FW0-F1
#
_entry.id   AF-Q50FW0-F1
#
_cell.length_a   1.000
_cell.length_b   1.000
_cell.length_c   1.000
_cell.angle_alpha   90.00
_cell.angle_beta   90.00
_cell.angle_gamma   90.00
#
_symmetry.space_group_name_H-M   'P 1'
#
loop_
_entity.id
_entity.type
_entity.pdbx_description
1 polymer ?
#
loop_
_entity_poly.entity_id
_entity_poly.type
_entity_poly.pdbx_seq_one_letter_code
_entity_poly.pdbx_strand_id
1 'polypeptide(L)'
;MKEKLFISVRDDGVATRLLSILNAMYLADKFYDIRNMRFFWNDEIVLFGNYYINNNSRKFENCNIIGQSVGKVESIFSSNFIKKHYLENKYLYTTNMAYDKNASYPSHTLDLLRMGFNKNYAYLLEQVLNNKYIYVHQHDLSLQFHGIESNNQYKNKLKEMWSYIDFNQCLKQQILNANQKSNNLDKFIIVHVRSGDI
;
A
#
# COMPACT_ATOMS: atom_id res chain seq x y z
N MET A 1 1.16 -11.19 -24.15
CA MET A 1 0.38 -11.46 -22.92
C MET A 1 -0.41 -10.21 -22.56
N LYS A 2 -1.68 -10.33 -22.16
CA LYS A 2 -2.46 -9.18 -21.65
C LYS A 2 -1.80 -8.68 -20.37
N GLU A 3 -1.55 -7.38 -20.27
CA GLU A 3 -0.89 -6.74 -19.12
C GLU A 3 -1.69 -6.97 -17.83
N LYS A 4 -1.19 -7.80 -16.90
CA LYS A 4 -1.76 -7.99 -15.56
C LYS A 4 -1.07 -7.04 -14.59
N LEU A 5 -1.81 -6.26 -13.81
CA LEU A 5 -1.24 -5.29 -12.88
C LEU A 5 -1.69 -5.55 -11.45
N PHE A 6 -0.76 -5.42 -10.52
CA PHE A 6 -1.02 -5.48 -9.08
C PHE A 6 -0.85 -4.06 -8.54
N ILE A 7 -1.95 -3.45 -8.14
CA ILE A 7 -2.04 -2.01 -7.91
C ILE A 7 -2.29 -1.77 -6.44
N SER A 8 -1.37 -1.11 -5.75
CA SER A 8 -1.62 -0.60 -4.40
C SER A 8 -2.59 0.58 -4.49
N VAL A 9 -3.71 0.50 -3.76
CA VAL A 9 -4.81 1.46 -3.89
C VAL A 9 -5.18 2.22 -2.61
N ARG A 10 -4.27 2.28 -1.63
CA ARG A 10 -4.48 3.02 -0.38
C ARG A 10 -4.24 4.52 -0.52
N ASP A 11 -5.09 5.31 0.12
CA ASP A 11 -5.01 6.78 0.17
C ASP A 11 -4.93 7.34 1.61
N ASP A 12 -4.77 6.51 2.65
CA ASP A 12 -4.64 6.96 4.04
C ASP A 12 -3.17 7.28 4.43
N GLY A 13 -2.70 6.97 5.64
CA GLY A 13 -1.35 7.36 6.09
C GLY A 13 -0.20 6.71 5.30
N VAL A 14 1.00 7.32 5.30
CA VAL A 14 2.18 6.78 4.59
C VAL A 14 2.45 5.32 4.96
N ALA A 15 2.32 4.94 6.23
CA ALA A 15 2.61 3.59 6.67
C ALA A 15 1.70 2.53 6.01
N THR A 16 0.40 2.79 5.93
CA THR A 16 -0.57 1.88 5.31
C THR A 16 -0.43 1.89 3.79
N ARG A 17 -0.13 3.04 3.18
CA ARG A 17 0.22 3.12 1.75
C ARG A 17 1.46 2.28 1.43
N LEU A 18 2.52 2.37 2.22
CA LEU A 18 3.73 1.57 2.03
C LEU A 18 3.49 0.07 2.24
N LEU A 19 2.72 -0.32 3.26
CA LEU A 19 2.32 -1.73 3.44
C LEU A 19 1.54 -2.27 2.25
N SER A 20 0.63 -1.46 1.71
CA SER A 20 -0.13 -1.80 0.50
C SER A 20 0.78 -1.94 -0.74
N ILE A 21 1.80 -1.09 -0.88
CA ILE A 21 2.82 -1.22 -1.94
C ILE A 21 3.61 -2.52 -1.77
N LEU A 22 4.04 -2.86 -0.55
CA LEU A 22 4.75 -4.11 -0.28
C LEU A 22 3.88 -5.34 -0.61
N ASN A 23 2.59 -5.28 -0.31
CA ASN A 23 1.64 -6.33 -0.68
C ASN A 23 1.48 -6.45 -2.19
N ALA A 24 1.41 -5.32 -2.91
CA ALA A 24 1.33 -5.33 -4.37
C ALA A 24 2.60 -5.89 -5.00
N MET A 25 3.79 -5.55 -4.47
CA MET A 25 5.07 -6.15 -4.87
C MET A 25 5.08 -7.66 -4.63
N TYR A 26 4.68 -8.08 -3.43
CA TYR A 26 4.62 -9.50 -3.06
C TYR A 26 3.72 -10.32 -3.99
N LEU A 27 2.50 -9.84 -4.25
CA LEU A 27 1.57 -10.55 -5.14
C LEU A 27 2.04 -10.54 -6.60
N ALA A 28 2.64 -9.43 -7.05
CA ALA A 28 3.22 -9.34 -8.38
C ALA A 28 4.36 -10.34 -8.57
N ASP A 29 5.30 -10.41 -7.61
CA ASP A 29 6.41 -11.37 -7.61
C ASP A 29 5.91 -12.82 -7.55
N LYS A 30 4.91 -13.10 -6.68
CA LYS A 30 4.38 -14.46 -6.48
C LYS A 30 3.63 -15.01 -7.70
N PHE A 31 2.83 -14.18 -8.35
CA PHE A 31 1.91 -14.64 -9.41
C PHE A 31 2.34 -14.25 -10.82
N TYR A 32 3.31 -13.35 -10.97
CA TYR A 32 3.71 -12.84 -12.28
C TYR A 32 5.17 -12.35 -12.30
N ASP A 33 5.38 -11.05 -12.20
CA ASP A 33 6.69 -10.40 -12.17
C ASP A 33 6.57 -9.12 -11.33
N ILE A 34 7.53 -8.84 -10.46
CA ILE A 34 7.53 -7.65 -9.59
C ILE A 34 7.40 -6.33 -10.39
N ARG A 35 7.85 -6.31 -11.66
CA ARG A 35 7.71 -5.16 -12.58
C ARG A 35 6.26 -4.86 -12.96
N ASN A 36 5.32 -5.74 -12.65
CA ASN A 36 3.88 -5.55 -12.84
C ASN A 36 3.21 -4.87 -11.63
N MET A 37 3.96 -4.60 -10.57
CA MET A 37 3.48 -3.78 -9.47
C MET A 37 3.33 -2.32 -9.92
N ARG A 38 2.19 -1.73 -9.55
CA ARG A 38 1.90 -0.30 -9.67
C ARG A 38 1.33 0.23 -8.36
N PHE A 39 1.29 1.54 -8.21
CA PHE A 39 0.60 2.17 -7.09
C PHE A 39 -0.07 3.47 -7.51
N PHE A 40 -1.22 3.74 -6.90
CA PHE A 40 -1.83 5.07 -6.89
C PHE A 40 -1.27 5.86 -5.71
N TRP A 41 -1.21 7.17 -5.87
CA TRP A 41 -0.80 8.09 -4.81
C TRP A 41 -1.61 9.37 -4.90
N ASN A 42 -2.71 9.42 -4.15
CA ASN A 42 -3.53 10.63 -4.05
C ASN A 42 -2.82 11.62 -3.11
N ASP A 43 -2.37 12.74 -3.65
CA ASP A 43 -1.66 13.80 -2.94
C ASP A 43 -2.51 15.05 -2.67
N GLU A 44 -3.70 15.13 -3.27
CA GLU A 44 -4.60 16.27 -3.09
C GLU A 44 -5.69 16.02 -2.05
N ILE A 45 -6.49 14.95 -2.20
CA ILE A 45 -7.71 14.72 -1.42
C ILE A 45 -7.81 13.25 -1.01
N VAL A 46 -8.15 13.03 0.26
CA VAL A 46 -8.60 11.73 0.78
C VAL A 46 -10.04 11.88 1.21
N LEU A 47 -10.90 11.01 0.68
CA LEU A 47 -12.30 10.95 1.07
C LEU A 47 -12.43 10.03 2.28
N PHE A 48 -13.32 10.34 3.22
CA PHE A 48 -13.82 9.39 4.21
C PHE A 48 -15.32 9.64 4.42
N GLY A 49 -16.19 8.82 3.82
CA GLY A 49 -17.62 9.11 3.77
C GLY A 49 -17.89 10.45 3.06
N ASN A 50 -18.59 11.37 3.74
CA ASN A 50 -18.89 12.72 3.23
C ASN A 50 -17.75 13.75 3.48
N TYR A 51 -16.65 13.34 4.10
CA TYR A 51 -15.56 14.24 4.48
C TYR A 51 -14.48 14.27 3.40
N TYR A 52 -14.09 15.49 3.02
CA TYR A 52 -12.99 15.79 2.10
C TYR A 52 -11.84 16.34 2.91
N ILE A 53 -10.71 15.64 2.91
CA ILE A 53 -9.56 16.03 3.69
C ILE A 53 -8.40 16.28 2.72
N ASN A 54 -7.82 17.48 2.79
CA ASN A 54 -6.73 17.91 1.93
C ASN A 54 -5.69 18.69 2.74
N ASN A 55 -4.57 19.07 2.11
CA ASN A 55 -3.50 19.82 2.77
C ASN A 55 -3.96 21.13 3.43
N ASN A 56 -5.01 21.77 2.88
CA ASN A 56 -5.53 23.06 3.30
C ASN A 56 -6.68 22.95 4.32
N SER A 57 -7.34 21.79 4.38
CA SER A 57 -8.49 21.50 5.25
C SER A 57 -8.26 20.16 5.94
N ARG A 58 -7.66 20.23 7.12
CA ARG A 58 -7.41 19.08 8.00
C ARG A 58 -8.50 18.93 9.06
N LYS A 59 -9.68 19.54 8.86
CA LYS A 59 -10.75 19.49 9.86
C LYS A 59 -11.64 18.28 9.62
N PHE A 60 -11.81 17.48 10.66
CA PHE A 60 -12.84 16.46 10.74
C PHE A 60 -13.69 16.78 11.95
N GLU A 61 -14.94 17.17 11.70
CA GLU A 61 -15.83 17.72 12.73
C GLU A 61 -15.15 18.87 13.49
N ASN A 62 -15.00 18.74 14.82
CA ASN A 62 -14.35 19.72 15.69
C ASN A 62 -12.86 19.43 15.94
N CYS A 63 -12.28 18.47 15.22
CA CYS A 63 -10.90 18.01 15.39
C CYS A 63 -10.01 18.41 14.22
N ASN A 64 -8.75 18.76 14.51
CA ASN A 64 -7.71 18.87 13.51
C ASN A 64 -7.01 17.52 13.33
N ILE A 65 -6.99 17.01 12.11
CA ILE A 65 -6.25 15.81 11.73
C ILE A 65 -4.78 16.19 11.53
N ILE A 66 -3.92 15.78 12.45
CA ILE A 66 -2.50 16.18 12.50
C ILE A 66 -1.59 15.21 11.72
N GLY A 67 -2.14 14.20 11.04
CA GLY A 67 -1.36 13.09 10.49
C GLY A 67 -1.91 12.51 9.19
N GLN A 68 -2.18 13.34 8.19
CA GLN A 68 -2.47 12.82 6.84
C GLN A 68 -1.29 13.00 5.90
N SER A 69 -1.01 11.93 5.18
CA SER A 69 0.07 11.84 4.20
C SER A 69 -0.40 12.25 2.80
N VAL A 70 -1.04 13.41 2.72
CA VAL A 70 -1.40 14.10 1.46
C VAL A 70 -0.18 14.87 0.91
N GLY A 71 0.98 14.22 0.85
CA GLY A 71 2.18 14.80 0.27
C GLY A 71 2.36 14.38 -1.18
N LYS A 72 3.05 15.19 -1.99
CA LYS A 72 3.42 14.83 -3.37
C LYS A 72 4.21 13.52 -3.40
N VAL A 73 4.01 12.70 -4.43
CA VAL A 73 4.69 11.40 -4.58
C VAL A 73 6.22 11.54 -4.60
N GLU A 74 6.74 12.63 -5.15
CA GLU A 74 8.17 12.98 -5.21
C GLU A 74 8.77 13.29 -3.83
N SER A 75 7.94 13.63 -2.85
CA SER A 75 8.37 13.82 -1.47
C SER A 75 8.69 12.51 -0.77
N ILE A 76 8.33 11.36 -1.36
CA ILE A 76 8.59 10.03 -0.82
C ILE A 76 9.54 9.23 -1.72
N PHE A 77 9.26 9.16 -3.02
CA PHE A 77 9.95 8.23 -3.93
C PHE A 77 10.91 8.93 -4.89
N SER A 78 11.88 8.18 -5.39
CA SER A 78 12.78 8.65 -6.44
C SER A 78 12.02 8.81 -7.77
N SER A 79 12.52 9.67 -8.66
CA SER A 79 11.98 9.83 -10.00
C SER A 79 11.99 8.53 -10.82
N ASN A 80 13.01 7.68 -10.62
CA ASN A 80 13.11 6.38 -11.29
C ASN A 80 12.04 5.41 -10.81
N PHE A 81 11.74 5.39 -9.50
CA PHE A 81 10.70 4.56 -8.94
C PHE A 81 9.33 4.99 -9.45
N ILE A 82 9.06 6.30 -9.40
CA ILE A 82 7.82 6.91 -9.89
C ILE A 82 7.61 6.54 -11.35
N LYS A 83 8.60 6.78 -12.23
CA LYS A 83 8.49 6.47 -13.66
C LYS A 83 8.14 5.00 -13.94
N LYS A 84 8.60 4.07 -13.11
CA LYS A 84 8.39 2.62 -13.30
C LYS A 84 7.05 2.14 -12.74
N HIS A 85 6.61 2.68 -11.61
CA HIS A 85 5.57 2.07 -10.79
C HIS A 85 4.37 2.97 -10.51
N TYR A 86 4.53 4.29 -10.54
CA TYR A 86 3.43 5.20 -10.28
C TYR A 86 2.44 5.18 -11.45
N LEU A 87 1.16 5.03 -11.12
CA LEU A 87 0.06 5.31 -12.04
C LEU A 87 -0.69 6.53 -11.55
N GLU A 88 -0.93 7.46 -12.47
CA GLU A 88 -1.95 8.47 -12.25
C GLU A 88 -3.29 7.78 -11.99
N ASN A 89 -3.98 8.20 -10.93
CA ASN A 89 -5.24 7.61 -10.51
C ASN A 89 -6.40 8.09 -11.39
N LYS A 90 -6.35 7.75 -12.68
CA LYS A 90 -7.30 8.18 -13.72
C LYS A 90 -8.74 7.75 -13.46
N TYR A 91 -8.91 6.71 -12.64
CA TYR A 91 -10.22 6.15 -12.30
C TYR A 91 -10.76 6.68 -10.97
N LEU A 92 -10.10 7.69 -10.38
CA LEU A 92 -10.48 8.34 -9.13
C LEU A 92 -10.71 7.33 -7.99
N TYR A 93 -9.89 6.26 -7.94
CA TYR A 93 -10.02 5.30 -6.87
C TYR A 93 -9.74 5.94 -5.53
N THR A 94 -10.59 5.64 -4.55
CA THR A 94 -10.32 5.97 -3.15
C THR A 94 -10.52 4.72 -2.31
N THR A 95 -9.84 4.65 -1.16
CA THR A 95 -9.97 3.51 -0.24
C THR A 95 -11.42 3.20 0.11
N ASN A 96 -12.31 4.19 0.08
CA ASN A 96 -13.72 4.02 0.40
C ASN A 96 -14.51 3.23 -0.67
N MET A 97 -14.03 3.18 -1.91
CA MET A 97 -14.75 2.47 -2.98
C MET A 97 -14.96 0.99 -2.67
N ALA A 98 -14.03 0.37 -1.93
CA ALA A 98 -14.19 -1.01 -1.48
C ALA A 98 -15.42 -1.21 -0.58
N TYR A 99 -15.84 -0.17 0.15
CA TYR A 99 -16.98 -0.21 1.08
C TYR A 99 -18.30 0.26 0.45
N ASP A 100 -18.26 1.01 -0.65
CA ASP A 100 -19.45 1.44 -1.38
C ASP A 100 -19.99 0.32 -2.27
N LYS A 101 -21.15 -0.25 -1.95
CA LYS A 101 -21.77 -1.33 -2.75
C LYS A 101 -22.07 -0.95 -4.20
N ASN A 102 -22.19 0.35 -4.50
CA ASN A 102 -22.49 0.87 -5.82
C ASN A 102 -21.23 1.30 -6.59
N ALA A 103 -20.05 1.27 -5.98
CA ALA A 103 -18.83 1.67 -6.66
C ALA A 103 -18.53 0.73 -7.84
N SER A 104 -18.37 1.35 -9.00
CA SER A 104 -18.03 0.70 -10.27
C SER A 104 -16.52 0.63 -10.41
N TYR A 105 -16.03 -0.52 -10.86
CA TYR A 105 -14.61 -0.76 -11.13
C TYR A 105 -14.40 -0.92 -12.63
N PRO A 106 -13.18 -0.65 -13.14
CA PRO A 106 -12.83 -1.06 -14.49
C PRO A 106 -13.10 -2.55 -14.68
N SER A 107 -13.49 -2.95 -15.90
CA SER A 107 -13.70 -4.36 -16.22
C SER A 107 -12.47 -5.21 -15.90
N HIS A 108 -12.69 -6.44 -15.42
CA HIS A 108 -11.65 -7.38 -14.97
C HIS A 108 -10.80 -6.85 -13.80
N THR A 109 -11.41 -6.07 -12.90
CA THR A 109 -10.76 -5.66 -11.65
C THR A 109 -11.19 -6.54 -10.50
N LEU A 110 -10.21 -7.09 -9.79
CA LEU A 110 -10.38 -7.76 -8.50
C LEU A 110 -9.94 -6.82 -7.40
N ASP A 111 -10.86 -6.40 -6.54
CA ASP A 111 -10.53 -5.70 -5.29
C ASP A 111 -10.43 -6.71 -4.15
N LEU A 112 -9.22 -6.89 -3.62
CA LEU A 112 -8.96 -7.91 -2.60
C LEU A 112 -9.68 -7.61 -1.28
N LEU A 113 -9.99 -6.34 -0.98
CA LEU A 113 -10.76 -5.99 0.22
C LEU A 113 -12.22 -6.41 0.06
N ARG A 114 -12.81 -6.22 -1.13
CA ARG A 114 -14.17 -6.69 -1.45
C ARG A 114 -14.29 -8.21 -1.49
N MET A 115 -13.24 -8.89 -1.96
CA MET A 115 -13.17 -10.35 -1.94
C MET A 115 -13.27 -10.91 -0.50
N GLY A 116 -12.86 -10.12 0.48
CA GLY A 116 -12.96 -10.42 1.90
C GLY A 116 -11.79 -11.27 2.42
N PHE A 117 -11.97 -11.79 3.64
CA PHE A 117 -10.97 -12.54 4.39
C PHE A 117 -11.30 -14.04 4.39
N ASN A 118 -10.35 -14.86 4.86
CA ASN A 118 -10.48 -16.31 5.02
C ASN A 118 -10.72 -17.08 3.71
N LYS A 119 -10.24 -16.54 2.58
CA LYS A 119 -10.24 -17.27 1.30
C LYS A 119 -9.01 -18.17 1.23
N ASN A 120 -9.12 -19.35 0.62
CA ASN A 120 -7.97 -20.23 0.44
C ASN A 120 -7.12 -19.80 -0.76
N TYR A 121 -5.89 -20.30 -0.82
CA TYR A 121 -4.93 -19.99 -1.89
C TYR A 121 -5.44 -20.36 -3.29
N ALA A 122 -6.13 -21.50 -3.43
CA ALA A 122 -6.66 -21.93 -4.73
C ALA A 122 -7.67 -20.93 -5.29
N TYR A 123 -8.58 -20.44 -4.44
CA TYR A 123 -9.55 -19.40 -4.81
C TYR A 123 -8.84 -18.08 -5.15
N LEU A 124 -7.86 -17.66 -4.35
CA LEU A 124 -7.06 -16.46 -4.67
C LEU A 124 -6.39 -16.59 -6.03
N LEU A 125 -5.74 -17.73 -6.31
CA LEU A 125 -5.05 -17.98 -7.57
C LEU A 125 -6.02 -17.90 -8.75
N GLU A 126 -7.18 -18.55 -8.66
CA GLU A 126 -8.23 -18.48 -9.69
C GLU A 126 -8.66 -17.04 -9.97
N GLN A 127 -8.98 -16.28 -8.91
CA GLN A 127 -9.41 -14.88 -9.04
C GLN A 127 -8.31 -14.00 -9.63
N VAL A 128 -7.06 -14.19 -9.20
CA VAL A 128 -5.90 -13.48 -9.75
C VAL A 128 -5.72 -13.81 -11.22
N LEU A 129 -5.84 -15.07 -11.65
CA LEU A 129 -5.70 -15.48 -13.04
C LEU A 129 -6.77 -14.86 -13.94
N ASN A 130 -8.02 -14.83 -13.48
CA ASN A 130 -9.20 -14.36 -14.24
C ASN A 130 -9.32 -12.82 -14.33
N ASN A 131 -8.60 -12.08 -13.49
CA ASN A 131 -8.65 -10.62 -13.47
C ASN A 131 -7.38 -9.97 -14.02
N LYS A 132 -7.53 -8.80 -14.65
CA LYS A 132 -6.44 -8.03 -15.24
C LYS A 132 -5.82 -7.08 -14.22
N TYR A 133 -6.66 -6.42 -13.42
CA TYR A 133 -6.24 -5.44 -12.43
C TYR A 133 -6.53 -6.00 -11.05
N ILE A 134 -5.49 -6.13 -10.21
CA ILE A 134 -5.62 -6.65 -8.85
C ILE A 134 -5.38 -5.46 -7.91
N TYR A 135 -6.42 -5.00 -7.23
CA TYR A 135 -6.35 -3.90 -6.28
C TYR A 135 -6.00 -4.44 -4.90
N VAL A 136 -4.87 -3.97 -4.39
CA VAL A 136 -4.19 -4.49 -3.21
C VAL A 136 -4.21 -3.44 -2.10
N HIS A 137 -4.38 -3.92 -0.88
CA HIS A 137 -4.53 -3.13 0.34
C HIS A 137 -3.48 -3.52 1.39
N GLN A 138 -3.47 -2.83 2.53
CA GLN A 138 -2.47 -2.93 3.61
C GLN A 138 -2.58 -4.16 4.53
N HIS A 139 -3.61 -4.99 4.37
CA HIS A 139 -3.89 -6.12 5.29
C HIS A 139 -2.80 -7.21 5.20
N ASP A 140 -2.57 -7.93 6.30
CA ASP A 140 -1.63 -9.06 6.32
C ASP A 140 -2.19 -10.19 5.42
N LEU A 141 -1.56 -10.39 4.26
CA LEU A 141 -2.02 -11.34 3.26
C LEU A 141 -1.95 -12.79 3.76
N SER A 142 -1.02 -13.11 4.68
CA SER A 142 -0.91 -14.44 5.29
C SER A 142 -2.06 -14.76 6.25
N LEU A 143 -2.70 -13.73 6.81
CA LEU A 143 -3.91 -13.86 7.60
C LEU A 143 -5.17 -13.77 6.72
N GLN A 144 -5.13 -12.97 5.66
CA GLN A 144 -6.26 -12.83 4.73
C GLN A 144 -6.50 -14.09 3.90
N PHE A 145 -5.43 -14.79 3.49
CA PHE A 145 -5.49 -15.91 2.56
C PHE A 145 -4.85 -17.19 3.10
N HIS A 146 -5.68 -18.17 3.46
CA HIS A 146 -5.22 -19.45 3.98
C HIS A 146 -4.38 -20.22 2.94
N GLY A 147 -3.17 -20.60 3.34
CA GLY A 147 -2.26 -21.37 2.50
C GLY A 147 -1.46 -20.55 1.49
N ILE A 148 -1.49 -19.21 1.54
CA ILE A 148 -0.63 -18.38 0.69
C ILE A 148 0.86 -18.55 1.07
N GLU A 149 1.15 -18.59 2.37
CA GLU A 149 2.45 -18.81 3.00
C GLU A 149 2.30 -18.76 4.53
N SER A 150 3.30 -19.24 5.27
CA SER A 150 3.37 -18.98 6.72
C SER A 150 3.64 -17.49 7.00
N ASN A 151 3.19 -17.00 8.16
CA ASN A 151 3.36 -15.59 8.52
C ASN A 151 4.83 -15.13 8.52
N ASN A 152 5.76 -15.99 8.95
CA ASN A 152 7.20 -15.67 8.95
C ASN A 152 7.77 -15.61 7.52
N GLN A 153 7.38 -16.51 6.63
CA GLN A 153 7.83 -16.48 5.23
C GLN A 153 7.33 -15.21 4.53
N TYR A 154 6.05 -14.89 4.70
CA TYR A 154 5.45 -13.67 4.16
C TYR A 154 6.15 -12.41 4.68
N LYS A 155 6.38 -12.30 5.99
CA LYS A 155 7.10 -11.15 6.58
C LYS A 155 8.54 -11.02 6.08
N ASN A 156 9.24 -12.14 5.91
CA ASN A 156 10.58 -12.14 5.32
C ASN A 156 10.57 -11.66 3.87
N LYS A 157 9.56 -12.09 3.08
CA LYS A 157 9.37 -11.58 1.72
C LYS A 157 9.08 -10.08 1.70
N LEU A 158 8.22 -9.57 2.59
CA LEU A 158 8.00 -8.12 2.67
C LEU A 158 9.28 -7.34 3.02
N LYS A 159 10.13 -7.90 3.89
CA LYS A 159 11.44 -7.31 4.22
C LYS A 159 12.37 -7.26 3.00
N GLU A 160 12.39 -8.31 2.19
CA GLU A 160 13.11 -8.31 0.91
C GLU A 160 12.55 -7.22 -0.02
N MET A 161 11.23 -7.18 -0.20
CA MET A 161 10.54 -6.21 -1.08
C MET A 161 10.77 -4.75 -0.66
N TRP A 162 10.91 -4.48 0.64
CA TRP A 162 11.26 -3.16 1.14
C TRP A 162 12.54 -2.59 0.52
N SER A 163 13.52 -3.45 0.22
CA SER A 163 14.78 -3.01 -0.40
C SER A 163 14.64 -2.55 -1.85
N TYR A 164 13.54 -2.91 -2.52
CA TYR A 164 13.24 -2.49 -3.90
C TYR A 164 12.54 -1.13 -3.95
N ILE A 165 12.04 -0.63 -2.82
CA ILE A 165 11.43 0.70 -2.77
C ILE A 165 12.55 1.73 -2.85
N ASP A 166 12.59 2.44 -3.98
CA ASP A 166 13.59 3.46 -4.23
C ASP A 166 13.07 4.82 -3.77
N PHE A 167 13.37 5.16 -2.52
CA PHE A 167 13.00 6.43 -1.88
C PHE A 167 13.78 7.63 -2.46
N ASN A 168 13.27 8.84 -2.26
CA ASN A 168 14.03 10.04 -2.60
C ASN A 168 15.30 10.18 -1.74
N GLN A 169 16.21 11.07 -2.17
CA GLN A 169 17.52 11.19 -1.54
C GLN A 169 17.44 11.63 -0.07
N CYS A 170 16.48 12.49 0.28
CA CYS A 170 16.30 12.94 1.66
C CYS A 170 15.95 11.77 2.58
N LEU A 171 14.92 10.99 2.23
CA LEU A 171 14.50 9.84 3.02
C LEU A 171 15.55 8.73 3.05
N LYS A 172 16.25 8.48 1.94
CA LYS A 172 17.39 7.56 1.92
C LYS A 172 18.44 7.94 2.94
N GLN A 173 18.80 9.23 3.01
CA GLN A 173 19.77 9.72 3.99
C GLN A 173 19.25 9.54 5.42
N GLN A 174 17.96 9.81 5.68
CA GLN A 174 17.37 9.58 7.00
C GLN A 174 17.39 8.11 7.40
N ILE A 175 17.04 7.19 6.48
CA ILE A 175 17.11 5.74 6.71
C ILE A 175 18.55 5.30 6.99
N LEU A 176 19.51 5.79 6.21
CA LEU A 176 20.94 5.48 6.40
C LEU A 176 21.43 5.99 7.76
N ASN A 177 21.11 7.23 8.12
CA ASN A 177 21.46 7.80 9.42
C ASN A 177 20.83 7.00 10.58
N ALA A 178 19.56 6.59 10.44
CA ALA A 178 18.87 5.78 11.43
C ALA A 178 19.57 4.42 11.61
N ASN A 179 19.93 3.75 10.51
CA ASN A 179 20.64 2.47 10.53
C ASN A 179 22.04 2.61 11.15
N GLN A 180 22.78 3.66 10.82
CA GLN A 180 24.10 3.93 11.42
C GLN A 180 23.99 4.16 12.92
N LYS A 181 23.01 4.97 13.35
CA LYS A 181 22.76 5.20 14.77
C LYS A 181 22.37 3.92 15.48
N SER A 182 21.49 3.09 14.91
CA SER A 182 21.07 1.84 15.53
C SER A 182 22.20 0.83 15.68
N ASN A 183 23.15 0.79 14.74
CA ASN A 183 24.31 -0.10 14.84
C ASN A 183 25.27 0.28 15.99
N ASN A 184 25.22 1.53 16.44
CA ASN A 184 25.99 2.02 17.57
C ASN A 184 25.22 1.92 18.91
N LEU A 185 23.98 1.44 18.87
CA LEU A 185 23.23 1.11 20.09
C LEU A 185 23.52 -0.34 20.47
N ASP A 186 23.70 -0.60 21.77
CA ASP A 186 23.59 -1.95 22.32
C ASP A 186 22.17 -2.50 22.09
N LYS A 187 21.90 -3.74 22.53
CA LYS A 187 20.55 -4.34 22.45
C LYS A 187 19.49 -3.36 22.99
N PHE A 188 18.59 -2.92 22.11
CA PHE A 188 17.56 -1.94 22.44
C PHE A 188 16.16 -2.47 22.09
N ILE A 189 15.15 -1.87 22.73
CA ILE A 189 13.74 -2.11 22.42
C ILE A 189 13.18 -0.81 21.82
N ILE A 190 12.52 -0.92 20.67
CA ILE A 190 11.74 0.19 20.10
C ILE A 190 10.30 0.02 20.54
N VAL A 191 9.77 1.02 21.24
CA VAL A 191 8.34 1.14 21.50
C VAL A 191 7.80 2.24 20.57
N HIS A 192 6.99 1.85 19.60
CA HIS A 192 6.26 2.79 18.75
C HIS A 192 4.84 2.91 19.28
N VAL A 193 4.50 4.07 19.83
CA VAL A 193 3.13 4.41 20.25
C VAL A 193 2.53 5.35 19.21
N ARG A 194 1.41 4.96 18.59
CA ARG A 194 0.67 5.83 17.68
C ARG A 194 -0.42 6.57 18.46
N SER A 195 -0.83 7.73 17.96
CA SER A 195 -1.85 8.59 18.59
C SER A 195 -3.26 7.98 18.69
N GLY A 196 -3.46 6.75 18.18
CA GLY A 196 -4.71 6.00 18.29
C GLY A 196 -4.59 4.69 19.08
N ASP A 197 -3.45 4.43 19.72
CA ASP A 197 -3.22 3.23 20.54
C ASP A 197 -3.64 3.43 22.02
N ILE A 198 -4.42 4.48 22.32
CA ILE A 198 -5.01 4.80 23.65
C ILE A 198 -6.52 4.61 23.60
#